data_AF-A0A2D8MAP2-F1
#
_entry.id   AF-A0A2D8MAP2-F1
#
_cell.length_a   1.000
_cell.length_b   1.000
_cell.length_c   1.000
_cell.angle_alpha   90.00
_cell.angle_beta   90.00
_cell.angle_gamma   90.00
#
_symmetry.space_group_name_H-M   'P 1'
#
loop_
_entity.id
_entity.type
_entity.pdbx_description
1 polymer ?
#
loop_
_entity_poly.entity_id
_entity_poly.type
_entity_poly.pdbx_seq_one_letter_code
_entity_poly.pdbx_strand_id
1 'polypeptide(L)' 'MQKAKVREAKAKSEETFKAMADEWLGRLEFKGQAPEAFQKLRWLLDLAYPLICRPAISDFTAPELLEVLRTDEVRER' A
#
# COMPACT_ATOMS: atom_id res chain seq x y z
N MET A 1 17.54 25.19 -6.11
CA MET A 1 17.03 24.09 -6.97
C MET A 1 17.12 22.71 -6.32
N GLN A 2 18.29 22.22 -5.86
CA GLN A 2 18.44 20.85 -5.32
C GLN A 2 17.60 20.56 -4.04
N LYS A 3 17.56 21.49 -3.08
CA LYS A 3 16.82 21.30 -1.81
C LYS A 3 15.29 21.20 -2.00
N ALA A 4 14.74 21.86 -3.03
CA ALA A 4 13.30 21.79 -3.33
C ALA A 4 12.93 20.41 -3.90
N LYS A 5 13.73 19.89 -4.84
CA LYS A 5 13.55 18.55 -5.42
C LYS A 5 13.65 17.43 -4.37
N VAL A 6 14.56 17.56 -3.41
CA VAL A 6 14.70 16.59 -2.30
C VAL A 6 13.48 16.63 -1.37
N ARG A 7 12.93 17.83 -1.10
CA ARG A 7 11.70 17.97 -0.29
C ARG A 7 10.47 17.40 -1.01
N GLU A 8 10.32 17.66 -2.30
CA GLU A 8 9.24 17.09 -3.12
C GLU A 8 9.36 15.57 -3.24
N ALA A 9 10.56 15.04 -3.45
CA ALA A 9 10.80 13.60 -3.48
C ALA A 9 10.47 12.93 -2.14
N LYS A 10 10.81 13.60 -1.01
CA LYS A 10 10.48 13.11 0.33
C LYS A 10 8.98 13.14 0.60
N ALA A 11 8.30 14.23 0.26
CA ALA A 11 6.85 14.34 0.39
C ALA A 11 6.13 13.26 -0.45
N LYS A 12 6.56 13.05 -1.70
CA LYS A 12 6.04 11.96 -2.54
C LYS A 12 6.27 10.59 -1.92
N SER A 13 7.46 10.34 -1.35
CA SER A 13 7.74 9.05 -0.71
C SER A 13 6.83 8.75 0.50
N GLU A 14 6.37 9.78 1.21
CA GLU A 14 5.42 9.67 2.33
C GLU A 14 3.97 9.47 1.83
N GLU A 15 3.64 9.89 0.61
CA GLU A 15 2.34 9.70 -0.05
C GLU A 15 2.23 8.39 -0.86
N THR A 16 3.18 7.47 -0.72
CA THR A 16 3.12 6.18 -1.41
C THR A 16 2.04 5.28 -0.80
N PHE A 17 1.41 4.44 -1.64
CA PHE A 17 0.43 3.45 -1.18
C PHE A 17 0.99 2.56 -0.06
N LYS A 18 2.24 2.12 -0.21
CA LYS A 18 2.91 1.29 0.80
C LYS A 18 3.08 2.03 2.13
N ALA A 19 3.59 3.27 2.11
CA ALA A 19 3.78 4.05 3.34
C ALA A 19 2.44 4.27 4.07
N MET A 20 1.38 4.63 3.34
CA MET A 20 0.06 4.84 3.90
C MET A 20 -0.56 3.54 4.45
N ALA A 21 -0.40 2.42 3.75
CA ALA A 21 -0.90 1.11 4.19
C ALA A 21 -0.18 0.62 5.46
N ASP A 22 1.14 0.74 5.50
CA ASP A 22 1.96 0.38 6.66
C ASP A 22 1.61 1.26 7.88
N GLU A 23 1.45 2.58 7.69
CA GLU A 23 1.01 3.50 8.76
C GLU A 23 -0.39 3.17 9.26
N TRP A 24 -1.32 2.88 8.35
CA TRP A 24 -2.69 2.53 8.71
C TRP A 24 -2.75 1.22 9.50
N LEU A 25 -2.05 0.18 9.06
CA LEU A 25 -1.91 -1.08 9.81
C LEU A 25 -1.31 -0.85 11.20
N GLY A 26 -0.22 -0.08 11.30
CA GLY A 26 0.38 0.25 12.59
C GLY A 26 -0.57 0.97 13.54
N ARG A 27 -1.44 1.85 13.01
CA ARG A 27 -2.49 2.51 13.81
C ARG A 27 -3.57 1.54 14.28
N LEU A 28 -3.94 0.55 13.47
CA LEU A 28 -4.92 -0.46 13.85
C LEU A 28 -4.38 -1.39 14.94
N GLU A 29 -3.12 -1.83 14.81
CA GLU A 29 -2.41 -2.59 15.84
C GLU A 29 -2.32 -1.79 17.16
N PHE A 30 -1.98 -0.50 17.08
CA PHE A 30 -1.91 0.39 18.25
C PHE A 30 -3.26 0.57 18.96
N LYS A 31 -4.38 0.51 18.22
CA LYS A 31 -5.74 0.63 18.79
C LYS A 31 -6.21 -0.63 19.52
N GLY A 32 -5.35 -1.65 19.66
CA GLY A 32 -5.64 -2.87 20.42
C GLY A 32 -6.49 -3.87 19.64
N GLN A 33 -6.55 -3.76 18.32
CA GLN A 33 -7.15 -4.79 17.48
C GLN A 33 -6.17 -5.97 17.40
N ALA A 34 -6.70 -7.18 17.57
CA ALA A 34 -5.90 -8.40 17.58
C ALA A 34 -5.12 -8.56 16.25
N PRO A 35 -3.81 -8.86 16.27
CA PRO A 35 -3.00 -9.03 15.06
C PRO A 35 -3.61 -10.03 14.06
N GLU A 36 -4.29 -11.05 14.57
CA GLU A 36 -4.98 -12.07 13.78
C GLU A 36 -6.12 -11.49 12.95
N ALA A 37 -6.76 -10.40 13.42
CA ALA A 37 -7.85 -9.73 12.72
C ALA A 37 -7.40 -9.13 11.39
N PHE A 38 -6.09 -8.86 11.22
CA PHE A 38 -5.53 -8.26 10.01
C PHE A 38 -4.69 -9.23 9.18
N GLN A 39 -4.65 -10.53 9.49
CA GLN A 39 -3.87 -11.48 8.68
C GLN A 39 -4.26 -11.43 7.20
N LYS A 40 -5.56 -11.45 6.89
CA LYS A 40 -6.04 -11.35 5.51
C LYS A 40 -5.69 -10.00 4.88
N LEU A 41 -5.72 -8.93 5.65
CA LEU A 41 -5.37 -7.59 5.17
C LEU A 41 -3.86 -7.50 4.86
N ARG A 42 -3.01 -8.02 5.75
CA ARG A 42 -1.54 -8.08 5.60
C ARG A 42 -1.16 -8.89 4.36
N TRP A 43 -1.78 -10.07 4.20
CA TRP A 43 -1.59 -10.91 3.05
C TRP A 43 -1.99 -10.23 1.73
N LEU A 44 -3.12 -9.50 1.72
CA LEU A 44 -3.55 -8.76 0.52
C LEU A 44 -2.55 -7.66 0.17
N LEU A 45 -2.01 -6.96 1.18
CA LEU A 45 -0.98 -5.95 0.98
C LEU A 45 0.34 -6.55 0.48
N ASP A 46 0.74 -7.72 0.97
CA ASP A 46 1.91 -8.45 0.47
C ASP A 46 1.77 -8.85 -1.00
N LEU A 47 0.55 -9.17 -1.46
CA LEU A 47 0.26 -9.40 -2.87
C LEU A 47 0.28 -8.09 -3.69
N ALA A 48 -0.19 -7.00 -3.10
CA ALA A 48 -0.33 -5.72 -3.78
C ALA A 48 1.02 -4.99 -3.93
N TYR A 49 1.87 -5.00 -2.91
CA TYR A 49 3.16 -4.31 -2.92
C TYR A 49 4.05 -4.57 -4.15
N PRO A 50 4.24 -5.81 -4.64
CA PRO A 50 5.03 -6.03 -5.86
C PRO A 50 4.35 -5.51 -7.14
N LEU A 51 3.02 -5.40 -7.15
CA LEU A 51 2.24 -5.02 -8.34
C LEU A 51 2.02 -3.52 -8.46
N ILE A 52 1.87 -2.83 -7.33
CA ILE A 52 1.39 -1.44 -7.28
C ILE A 52 2.28 -0.49 -6.45
N CYS A 53 3.58 -0.74 -6.32
CA CYS A 53 4.47 0.19 -5.63
C CYS A 53 4.82 1.43 -6.49
N ARG A 54 3.94 2.44 -6.48
CA ARG A 54 4.14 3.74 -7.16
C ARG A 54 4.61 4.83 -6.20
N PRO A 55 5.29 5.88 -6.72
CA PRO A 55 5.80 6.99 -5.92
C PRO A 55 4.72 7.89 -5.31
N ALA A 56 3.46 7.84 -5.75
CA ALA A 56 2.34 8.53 -5.10
C ALA A 56 1.04 7.71 -5.25
N ILE A 57 0.20 7.72 -4.22
CA ILE A 57 -1.13 7.07 -4.24
C ILE A 57 -2.08 7.73 -5.24
N SER A 58 -1.87 9.02 -5.57
CA SER A 58 -2.66 9.75 -6.57
C SER A 58 -2.52 9.20 -7.99
N ASP A 59 -1.42 8.49 -8.25
CA ASP A 59 -1.10 7.97 -9.57
C ASP A 59 -1.77 6.61 -9.85
N PHE A 60 -2.59 6.13 -8.91
CA PHE A 60 -3.30 4.87 -9.02
C PHE A 60 -4.52 4.93 -9.91
N THR A 61 -4.71 3.88 -10.69
CA THR A 61 -5.91 3.71 -11.51
C THR A 61 -6.72 2.49 -11.09
N ALA A 62 -8.03 2.54 -11.32
CA ALA A 62 -8.92 1.41 -11.01
C ALA A 62 -8.53 0.10 -11.74
N PRO A 63 -8.09 0.12 -13.02
CA PRO A 63 -7.63 -1.10 -13.70
C PRO A 63 -6.43 -1.76 -13.02
N GLU A 64 -5.47 -0.99 -12.51
CA GLU A 64 -4.30 -1.55 -11.81
C GLU A 64 -4.71 -2.24 -10.51
N LEU A 65 -5.66 -1.64 -9.77
CA LEU A 65 -6.22 -2.28 -8.58
C LEU A 65 -6.96 -3.59 -8.93
N LEU A 66 -7.66 -3.61 -10.06
CA LEU A 66 -8.35 -4.82 -10.54
C LEU A 66 -7.37 -5.97 -10.83
N GLU A 67 -6.19 -5.68 -11.40
CA GLU A 67 -5.17 -6.70 -11.65
C GLU A 67 -4.60 -7.32 -10.36
N VAL A 68 -4.49 -6.53 -9.29
CA VAL A 68 -4.13 -7.05 -7.95
C VAL A 68 -5.19 -8.04 -7.47
N LEU A 69 -6.48 -7.68 -7.57
CA LEU A 69 -7.59 -8.53 -7.11
C LEU A 69 -7.72 -9.81 -7.94
N ARG A 70 -7.47 -9.74 -9.26
CA ARG A 70 -7.47 -10.92 -10.14
C ARG A 70 -6.38 -11.94 -9.78
N THR A 71 -5.26 -11.47 -9.23
CA THR A 71 -4.17 -12.36 -8.79
C THR A 71 -4.63 -13.31 -7.69
N ASP A 72 -5.54 -12.84 -6.83
CA ASP A 72 -6.18 -13.67 -5.81
C ASP A 72 -7.19 -14.66 -6.41
N GLU A 73 -8.09 -14.17 -7.28
CA GLU A 73 -9.11 -15.01 -7.93
C GLU A 73 -8.54 -16.19 -8.72
N VAL A 74 -7.35 -16.02 -9.31
CA VAL A 74 -6.63 -17.10 -10.02
C VAL A 74 -6.02 -18.11 -9.06
N ARG A 75 -5.62 -17.70 -7.84
CA ARG A 75 -5.02 -18.59 -6.83
C ARG A 75 -6.05 -19.46 -6.11
N GLU A 76 -7.27 -18.98 -5.98
CA GLU A 76 -8.39 -19.69 -5.32
C GLU A 76 -9.13 -20.68 -6.27
N ARG A 77 -8.67 -20.85 -7.51
CA ARG A 77 -9.17 -21.87 -8.46
C ARG A 77 -8.30 -23.12 -8.48
#